data_AF-A0A0F9JHW4-F1
#
_entry.id   AF-A0A0F9JHW4-F1
#
_cell.length_a   1.000
_cell.length_b   1.000
_cell.length_c   1.000
_cell.angle_alpha   90.00
_cell.angle_beta   90.00
_cell.angle_gamma   90.00
#
_symmetry.space_group_name_H-M   'P 1'
#
loop_
_entity.id
_entity.type
_entity.pdbx_description
1 polymer ?
#
loop_
_entity_poly.entity_id
_entity_poly.type
_entity_poly.pdbx_seq_one_letter_code
_entity_poly.pdbx_strand_id
1 'polypeptide(L)'
;MSSDTSAHSQSQGIAPSKPPFWRNPRVHALFYQVVLLIGVFVFFGYIFHNTVVNLENQGITTGFGFLDQEAGFGIIQSLIAYTPASTYARTFAVGLLNTVLVSVVGIFLATIVGLIVGLARLSKNWLISRLAAVYIETFRN
;
A
#
# COMPACT_ATOMS: atom_id res chain seq x y z
N MET A 1 55.92 16.02 63.65
CA MET A 1 56.52 15.24 62.55
C MET A 1 55.95 13.83 62.62
N SER A 2 55.14 13.32 61.71
CA SER A 2 54.57 13.84 60.47
C SER A 2 53.34 12.99 60.19
N SER A 3 52.23 13.65 59.90
CA SER A 3 51.05 13.07 59.27
C SER A 3 51.39 12.63 57.85
N ASP A 4 51.16 11.36 57.50
CA ASP A 4 50.99 10.93 56.11
C ASP A 4 50.06 9.70 56.07
N THR A 5 48.85 9.77 55.51
CA THR A 5 48.44 9.97 54.10
C THR A 5 48.10 8.62 53.46
N SER A 6 46.79 8.38 53.41
CA SER A 6 46.00 7.83 52.30
C SER A 6 46.64 6.80 51.36
N ALA A 7 46.09 5.58 51.35
CA ALA A 7 46.01 4.80 50.12
C ALA A 7 44.78 3.88 50.14
N HIS A 8 43.61 4.46 49.90
CA HIS A 8 42.52 3.70 49.28
C HIS A 8 42.95 3.35 47.86
N SER A 9 43.41 2.13 47.64
CA SER A 9 43.66 1.60 46.30
C SER A 9 42.32 1.45 45.59
N GLN A 10 41.96 2.47 44.81
CA GLN A 10 40.84 2.46 43.89
C GLN A 10 41.00 1.29 42.91
N SER A 11 40.15 0.28 43.03
CA SER A 11 39.94 -0.71 41.98
C SER A 11 39.30 0.00 40.78
N GLN A 12 40.12 0.54 39.88
CA GLN A 12 39.64 1.09 38.62
C GLN A 12 39.02 -0.05 37.79
N GLY A 13 37.69 -0.03 37.67
CA GLY A 13 36.97 -0.90 36.75
C GLY A 13 37.41 -0.58 35.33
N ILE A 14 38.18 -1.49 34.72
CA ILE A 14 38.55 -1.41 33.32
C ILE A 14 37.26 -1.64 32.51
N ALA A 15 36.70 -0.57 31.96
CA ALA A 15 35.59 -0.69 31.02
C ALA A 15 36.02 -1.59 29.84
N PRO A 16 35.20 -2.56 29.41
CA PRO A 16 35.60 -3.49 28.36
C PRO A 16 35.88 -2.72 27.06
N SER A 17 37.11 -2.85 26.55
CA SER A 17 37.53 -2.25 25.27
C SER A 17 36.64 -2.76 24.14
N LYS A 18 36.04 -1.86 23.35
CA LYS A 18 35.25 -2.22 22.16
C LYS A 18 36.05 -3.19 21.29
N PRO A 19 35.49 -4.36 20.92
CA PRO A 19 36.21 -5.31 20.08
C PRO A 19 36.56 -4.67 18.73
N PRO A 20 37.76 -4.94 18.18
CA PRO A 20 38.18 -4.40 16.90
C PRO A 20 37.16 -4.72 15.81
N PHE A 21 36.93 -3.79 14.89
CA PHE A 21 35.83 -3.86 13.92
C PHE A 21 35.85 -5.14 13.05
N TRP A 22 37.04 -5.69 12.79
CA TRP A 22 37.25 -6.96 12.07
C TRP A 22 36.77 -8.21 12.82
N ARG A 23 36.62 -8.17 14.15
CA ARG A 23 36.16 -9.27 15.00
C ARG A 23 34.78 -8.99 15.60
N ASN A 24 34.06 -8.02 15.06
CA ASN A 24 32.71 -7.70 15.49
C ASN A 24 31.69 -8.48 14.65
N PRO A 25 30.94 -9.44 15.22
CA PRO A 25 29.95 -10.25 14.49
C PRO A 25 28.91 -9.39 13.76
N ARG A 26 28.59 -8.20 14.28
CA ARG A 26 27.63 -7.27 13.67
C ARG A 26 28.13 -6.68 12.34
N VAL A 27 29.45 -6.47 12.20
CA VAL A 27 30.04 -5.92 10.97
C VAL A 27 30.07 -6.97 9.86
N HIS A 28 30.37 -8.22 10.20
CA HIS A 28 30.34 -9.34 9.25
C HIS A 28 28.91 -9.66 8.80
N ALA A 29 27.96 -9.69 9.74
CA ALA A 29 26.54 -9.87 9.42
C ALA A 29 26.02 -8.80 8.46
N LEU A 30 26.35 -7.52 8.72
CA LEU A 30 25.97 -6.42 7.84
C LEU A 30 26.61 -6.55 6.45
N PHE A 31 27.90 -6.91 6.39
CA PHE A 31 28.60 -7.13 5.12
C PHE A 31 27.91 -8.20 4.27
N TYR A 32 27.64 -9.39 4.83
CA TYR A 32 26.98 -10.46 4.10
C TYR A 32 25.54 -10.11 3.71
N GLN A 33 24.80 -9.39 4.56
CA GLN A 33 23.45 -8.93 4.23
C GLN A 33 23.44 -7.93 3.06
N VAL A 34 24.38 -6.98 3.03
CA VAL A 34 24.53 -6.04 1.92
C VAL A 34 24.92 -6.76 0.64
N VAL A 35 25.90 -7.66 0.71
CA VAL A 35 26.32 -8.48 -0.45
C VAL A 35 25.16 -9.32 -0.98
N LEU A 36 24.38 -9.95 -0.08
CA LEU A 36 23.21 -10.73 -0.46
C LEU A 36 22.14 -9.87 -1.10
N LEU A 37 21.81 -8.69 -0.53
CA LEU A 37 20.85 -7.77 -1.11
C LEU A 37 21.28 -7.31 -2.51
N ILE A 38 22.55 -6.92 -2.68
CA ILE A 38 23.09 -6.57 -3.99
C ILE A 38 22.97 -7.75 -4.95
N GLY A 39 23.34 -8.96 -4.51
CA GLY A 39 23.22 -10.18 -5.32
C GLY A 39 21.79 -10.45 -5.75
N VAL A 40 20.81 -10.29 -4.85
CA VAL A 40 19.37 -10.43 -5.15
C VAL A 40 18.92 -9.40 -6.18
N PHE A 41 19.25 -8.12 -5.99
CA PHE A 41 18.88 -7.07 -6.95
C PHE A 41 19.51 -7.29 -8.33
N VAL A 42 20.78 -7.70 -8.37
CA VAL A 42 21.47 -8.02 -9.64
C VAL A 42 20.82 -9.24 -10.30
N PHE A 43 20.51 -10.29 -9.54
CA PHE A 43 19.90 -11.51 -10.07
C PHE A 43 18.51 -11.25 -10.67
N PHE A 44 17.62 -10.60 -9.91
CA PHE A 44 16.29 -10.26 -10.41
C PHE A 44 16.35 -9.20 -11.51
N GLY A 45 17.24 -8.21 -11.40
CA GLY A 45 17.47 -7.21 -12.44
C GLY A 45 17.94 -7.83 -13.76
N TYR A 46 18.84 -8.82 -13.70
CA TYR A 46 19.30 -9.57 -14.86
C TYR A 46 18.16 -10.36 -15.52
N ILE A 47 17.38 -11.11 -14.74
CA ILE A 47 16.23 -11.85 -15.26
C ILE A 47 15.21 -10.90 -15.88
N PHE A 48 14.85 -9.83 -15.17
CA PHE A 48 13.89 -8.85 -15.66
C PHE A 48 14.35 -8.23 -16.99
N HIS A 49 15.60 -7.76 -17.05
CA HIS A 49 16.17 -7.17 -18.26
C HIS A 49 16.19 -8.17 -19.42
N ASN A 50 16.65 -9.41 -19.16
CA ASN A 50 16.66 -10.45 -20.17
C ASN A 50 15.24 -10.75 -20.68
N THR A 51 14.26 -10.85 -19.79
CA THR A 51 12.86 -11.07 -20.15
C THR A 51 12.31 -9.92 -21.00
N VAL A 52 12.49 -8.66 -20.59
CA VAL A 52 12.00 -7.50 -21.37
C VAL A 52 12.62 -7.47 -22.75
N VAL A 53 13.96 -7.62 -22.86
CA VAL A 53 14.65 -7.65 -24.15
C VAL A 53 14.13 -8.80 -25.03
N ASN A 54 13.89 -9.97 -24.46
CA ASN A 54 13.37 -11.11 -25.21
C ASN A 54 11.92 -10.90 -25.69
N LEU A 55 11.09 -10.19 -24.91
CA LEU A 55 9.72 -9.83 -25.26
C LEU A 55 9.68 -8.73 -26.33
N GLU A 56 10.55 -7.72 -26.21
CA GLU A 56 10.71 -6.67 -27.23
C GLU A 56 11.16 -7.25 -28.58
N ASN A 57 12.12 -8.19 -28.58
CA ASN A 57 12.56 -8.90 -29.78
C ASN A 57 11.44 -9.75 -30.43
N GLN A 58 10.42 -10.13 -29.66
CA GLN A 58 9.22 -10.84 -30.13
C GLN A 58 8.08 -9.88 -30.53
N GLY A 59 8.31 -8.57 -30.51
CA GLY A 59 7.31 -7.56 -30.82
C GLY A 59 6.22 -7.40 -29.75
N ILE A 60 6.44 -7.94 -28.54
CA ILE A 60 5.53 -7.80 -27.42
C ILE A 60 5.89 -6.50 -26.68
N THR A 61 5.06 -5.47 -26.83
CA THR A 61 5.21 -4.21 -26.11
C THR A 61 4.84 -4.41 -24.64
N THR A 62 5.82 -4.68 -23.79
CA THR A 62 5.62 -4.76 -22.34
C THR A 62 5.74 -3.40 -21.66
N GLY A 63 5.10 -3.23 -20.50
CA GLY A 63 5.19 -2.04 -19.67
C GLY A 63 3.96 -1.13 -19.77
N PHE A 64 4.15 0.15 -19.44
CA PHE A 64 3.06 1.14 -19.35
C PHE A 64 2.90 2.01 -20.60
N GLY A 65 3.65 1.75 -21.68
CA GLY A 65 3.56 2.55 -22.91
C GLY A 65 2.16 2.55 -23.54
N PHE A 66 1.33 1.53 -23.27
CA PHE A 66 -0.06 1.51 -23.68
C PHE A 66 -0.88 2.68 -23.12
N LEU A 67 -0.48 3.25 -21.97
CA LEU A 67 -1.17 4.37 -21.32
C LEU A 67 -1.14 5.64 -22.17
N ASP A 68 -0.13 5.80 -23.03
CA ASP A 68 0.03 6.95 -23.92
C ASP A 68 -0.65 6.74 -25.28
N GLN A 69 -1.10 5.52 -25.58
CA GLN A 69 -1.84 5.24 -26.81
C GLN A 69 -3.26 5.80 -26.72
N GLU A 70 -3.84 6.19 -27.87
CA GLU A 70 -5.25 6.60 -27.94
C GLU A 70 -6.18 5.42 -27.61
N ALA A 71 -7.22 5.70 -26.82
CA ALA A 71 -8.17 4.69 -26.37
C ALA A 71 -9.09 4.23 -27.51
N GLY A 72 -9.51 5.13 -28.39
CA GLY A 72 -10.32 4.80 -29.57
C GLY A 72 -11.79 4.48 -29.28
N PHE A 73 -12.26 4.61 -28.04
CA PHE A 73 -13.66 4.37 -27.66
C PHE A 73 -14.27 5.53 -26.86
N GLY A 74 -15.59 5.70 -26.99
CA GLY A 74 -16.35 6.69 -26.23
C GLY A 74 -16.68 6.22 -24.81
N ILE A 75 -16.68 7.16 -23.86
CA ILE A 75 -17.18 6.94 -22.50
C ILE A 75 -18.44 7.78 -22.32
N ILE A 76 -19.54 7.16 -21.86
CA ILE A 76 -20.86 7.81 -21.74
C ILE A 76 -20.84 8.93 -20.70
N GLN A 77 -20.15 8.72 -19.58
CA GLN A 77 -20.10 9.63 -18.45
C GLN A 77 -18.65 9.93 -18.11
N SER A 78 -18.27 11.21 -18.12
CA SER A 78 -16.90 11.64 -17.78
C SER A 78 -16.93 12.89 -16.90
N LEU A 79 -16.27 12.85 -15.74
CA LEU A 79 -16.17 14.03 -14.84
C LEU A 79 -15.17 15.07 -15.36
N ILE A 80 -14.25 14.65 -16.23
CA ILE A 80 -13.26 15.49 -16.88
C ILE A 80 -13.44 15.40 -18.39
N ALA A 81 -12.98 16.42 -19.11
CA ALA A 81 -13.05 16.43 -20.57
C ALA A 81 -12.39 15.16 -21.13
N TYR A 82 -13.12 14.43 -21.97
CA TYR A 82 -12.68 13.17 -22.56
C TYR A 82 -13.19 13.09 -23.98
N THR A 83 -12.36 12.54 -24.87
CA THR A 83 -12.71 12.21 -26.24
C THR A 83 -12.16 10.83 -26.59
N PRO A 84 -12.68 10.13 -27.61
CA PRO A 84 -12.09 8.86 -28.06
C PRO A 84 -10.62 8.96 -28.48
N ALA A 85 -10.15 10.15 -28.87
CA ALA A 85 -8.74 10.43 -29.16
C ALA A 85 -7.88 10.68 -27.90
N SER A 86 -8.47 10.57 -26.69
CA SER A 86 -7.73 10.67 -25.44
C SER A 86 -6.93 9.40 -25.18
N THR A 87 -5.85 9.53 -24.41
CA THR A 87 -4.97 8.41 -24.06
C THR A 87 -5.60 7.44 -23.06
N TYR A 88 -5.15 6.18 -23.05
CA TYR A 88 -5.60 5.17 -22.07
C TYR A 88 -5.37 5.61 -20.60
N ALA A 89 -4.31 6.38 -20.31
CA ALA A 89 -4.11 6.98 -18.99
C ALA A 89 -5.29 7.86 -18.57
N ARG A 90 -5.75 8.71 -19.49
CA ARG A 90 -6.89 9.59 -19.25
C ARG A 90 -8.18 8.80 -19.10
N THR A 91 -8.38 7.77 -19.92
CA THR A 91 -9.52 6.84 -19.79
C THR A 91 -9.55 6.17 -18.42
N PHE A 92 -8.40 5.69 -17.94
CA PHE A 92 -8.29 5.09 -16.61
C PHE A 92 -8.66 6.08 -15.51
N ALA A 93 -8.15 7.32 -15.58
CA ALA A 93 -8.49 8.38 -14.65
C ALA A 93 -10.00 8.71 -14.65
N VAL A 94 -10.63 8.77 -15.83
CA VAL A 94 -12.08 8.95 -15.96
C VAL A 94 -12.84 7.81 -15.27
N GLY A 95 -12.44 6.56 -15.51
CA GLY A 95 -13.05 5.39 -14.87
C GLY A 95 -12.92 5.41 -13.34
N LEU A 96 -11.74 5.81 -12.83
CA LEU A 96 -11.51 5.96 -11.40
C LEU A 96 -12.39 7.05 -10.79
N LEU A 97 -12.48 8.21 -11.44
CA LEU A 97 -13.34 9.31 -10.98
C LEU A 97 -14.82 8.93 -10.98
N ASN A 98 -15.28 8.18 -11.98
CA ASN A 98 -16.65 7.69 -12.01
C ASN A 98 -16.91 6.69 -10.87
N THR A 99 -15.96 5.79 -10.59
CA THR A 99 -16.07 4.83 -9.47
C THR A 99 -16.16 5.57 -8.13
N VAL A 100 -15.33 6.59 -7.94
CA VAL A 100 -15.38 7.45 -6.75
C VAL A 100 -16.74 8.17 -6.66
N LEU A 101 -17.21 8.77 -7.76
CA LEU A 101 -18.50 9.46 -7.79
C LEU A 101 -19.64 8.51 -7.38
N VAL A 102 -19.73 7.34 -8.02
CA VAL A 102 -20.77 6.35 -7.74
C VAL A 102 -20.67 5.85 -6.30
N SER A 103 -19.45 5.63 -5.79
CA SER A 103 -19.22 5.19 -4.42
C SER A 103 -19.67 6.25 -3.40
N VAL A 104 -19.34 7.52 -3.62
CA VAL A 104 -19.75 8.62 -2.73
C VAL A 104 -21.26 8.78 -2.70
N VAL A 105 -21.91 8.79 -3.86
CA VAL A 105 -23.38 8.86 -3.95
C VAL A 105 -24.02 7.63 -3.31
N GLY A 106 -23.48 6.44 -3.58
CA GLY A 106 -23.94 5.18 -3.01
C GLY A 106 -23.84 5.15 -1.48
N ILE A 107 -22.69 5.54 -0.91
CA ILE A 107 -22.50 5.61 0.55
C ILE A 107 -23.48 6.60 1.17
N PHE A 108 -23.64 7.78 0.57
CA PHE A 108 -24.56 8.80 1.09
C PHE A 108 -26.00 8.28 1.13
N LEU A 109 -26.49 7.73 0.02
CA LEU A 109 -27.85 7.18 -0.06
C LEU A 109 -28.03 5.96 0.84
N ALA A 110 -27.05 5.05 0.88
CA ALA A 110 -27.09 3.87 1.74
C ALA A 110 -27.11 4.25 3.22
N THR A 111 -26.42 5.32 3.61
CA THR A 111 -26.43 5.84 4.99
C THR A 111 -27.82 6.35 5.36
N ILE A 112 -28.48 7.10 4.46
CA ILE A 112 -29.83 7.61 4.68
C ILE A 112 -30.81 6.44 4.82
N VAL A 113 -30.80 5.48 3.88
CA VAL A 113 -31.70 4.32 3.92
C VAL A 113 -31.42 3.48 5.17
N GLY A 114 -30.16 3.20 5.47
CA GLY A 114 -29.75 2.45 6.65
C GLY A 114 -30.20 3.11 7.95
N LEU A 115 -30.10 4.44 8.05
CA LEU A 115 -30.58 5.19 9.20
C LEU A 115 -32.10 5.11 9.34
N ILE A 116 -32.86 5.32 8.26
CA ILE A 116 -34.33 5.24 8.25
C ILE A 116 -34.78 3.85 8.69
N VAL A 117 -34.22 2.80 8.09
CA VAL A 117 -34.53 1.40 8.43
C VAL A 117 -34.12 1.08 9.87
N GLY A 118 -32.97 1.58 10.32
CA GLY A 118 -32.50 1.45 11.70
C GLY A 118 -33.48 2.04 12.71
N LEU A 119 -33.98 3.26 12.46
CA LEU A 119 -35.01 3.89 13.29
C LEU A 119 -36.35 3.17 13.21
N ALA A 120 -36.76 2.73 12.02
CA ALA A 120 -37.99 1.96 11.82
C ALA A 120 -38.02 0.67 12.65
N ARG A 121 -36.85 0.02 12.82
CA ARG A 121 -36.72 -1.19 13.66
C ARG A 121 -37.01 -0.93 15.14
N LEU A 122 -36.71 0.27 15.65
CA LEU A 122 -37.01 0.69 17.03
C LEU A 122 -38.44 1.21 17.22
N SER A 123 -39.23 1.30 16.15
CA SER A 123 -40.61 1.78 16.23
C SER A 123 -41.47 0.90 17.13
N LYS A 124 -42.33 1.53 17.95
CA LYS A 124 -43.34 0.83 18.75
C LYS A 124 -44.40 0.15 17.87
N ASN A 125 -44.53 0.55 16.60
CA ASN A 125 -45.46 -0.08 15.68
C ASN A 125 -44.94 -1.44 15.21
N TRP A 126 -45.64 -2.51 15.58
CA TRP A 126 -45.24 -3.89 15.29
C TRP A 126 -45.00 -4.14 13.79
N LEU A 127 -45.88 -3.62 12.92
CA LEU A 127 -45.78 -3.85 11.47
C LEU A 127 -44.51 -3.22 10.88
N ILE A 128 -44.21 -1.96 11.22
CA ILE A 128 -43.02 -1.25 10.73
C ILE A 128 -41.75 -1.92 11.22
N SER A 129 -41.70 -2.29 12.51
CA SER A 129 -40.52 -2.96 13.08
C SER A 129 -40.28 -4.32 12.42
N ARG A 130 -41.35 -5.09 12.13
CA ARG A 130 -41.25 -6.39 11.46
C ARG A 130 -40.80 -6.27 10.01
N LEU A 131 -41.32 -5.30 9.26
CA LEU A 131 -40.90 -5.04 7.87
C LEU A 131 -39.43 -4.62 7.80
N ALA A 132 -38.99 -3.74 8.72
CA ALA A 132 -37.58 -3.35 8.82
C ALA A 132 -36.67 -4.55 9.13
N ALA A 133 -37.12 -5.46 10.01
CA ALA A 133 -36.38 -6.68 10.32
C ALA A 133 -36.25 -7.62 9.10
N VAL A 134 -37.31 -7.80 8.31
CA VAL A 134 -37.25 -8.59 7.07
C VAL A 134 -36.29 -7.96 6.07
N TYR A 135 -36.35 -6.64 5.86
CA TYR A 135 -35.40 -5.94 4.98
C TYR A 135 -33.95 -6.19 5.42
N ILE A 136 -33.63 -5.96 6.71
CA ILE A 136 -32.27 -6.14 7.22
C ILE A 136 -31.79 -7.58 7.04
N GLU A 137 -32.63 -8.56 7.36
CA GLU A 137 -32.24 -9.96 7.28
C GLU A 137 -31.96 -10.39 5.84
N THR A 138 -32.80 -9.98 4.88
CA THR A 138 -32.60 -10.31 3.46
C THR A 138 -31.32 -9.71 2.86
N PHE A 139 -30.92 -8.51 3.28
CA PHE A 139 -29.72 -7.86 2.75
C PHE A 139 -28.44 -8.23 3.50
N ARG A 140 -28.54 -8.83 4.69
CA ARG A 140 -27.39 -9.22 5.52
C ARG A 140 -27.02 -10.69 5.43
N ASN A 141 -27.97 -11.58 5.10
CA ASN A 141 -27.79 -13.04 5.06
C ASN A 141 -27.98 -13.60 3.64
#